data_AF-A0A7S0LT51-F1
#
_entry.id   AF-A0A7S0LT51-F1
#
_cell.length_a   1.000
_cell.length_b   1.000
_cell.length_c   1.000
_cell.angle_alpha   90.00
_cell.angle_beta   90.00
_cell.angle_gamma   90.00
#
_symmetry.space_group_name_H-M   'P 1'
#
loop_
_entity.id
_entity.type
_entity.pdbx_description
1 polymer ?
#
loop_
_entity_poly.entity_id
_entity_poly.type
_entity_poly.pdbx_seq_one_letter_code
_entity_poly.pdbx_strand_id
1 'polypeptide(L)'
;PAAMEQAIHVNNAEFVKAKIIAEAANGPVTVGAEAILQENGTIIVPDLFLNAGGVTVSYFEWLKNLSHVRFGRINKKWEEYGKTQLVDFIEKKVGNKLSEEARTMIVAGADEEALVHSGL
;
A
#
# COMPACT_ATOMS: atom_id res chain seq x y z
N PRO A 1 -18.06 2.77 0.58
CA PRO A 1 -18.50 4.17 0.79
C PRO A 1 -17.30 5.02 1.25
N ALA A 2 -17.14 6.24 0.73
CA ALA A 2 -15.92 7.03 0.89
C ALA A 2 -16.16 8.55 1.10
N ALA A 3 -17.37 8.96 1.48
CA ALA A 3 -17.76 10.36 1.57
C ALA A 3 -18.09 10.78 3.01
N MET A 4 -19.32 10.49 3.46
CA MET A 4 -19.80 10.83 4.80
C MET A 4 -20.02 9.57 5.64
N GLU A 5 -19.99 9.75 6.95
CA GLU A 5 -20.48 8.79 7.92
C GLU A 5 -21.99 8.54 7.74
N GLN A 6 -22.47 7.38 8.19
CA GLN A 6 -23.87 6.98 8.21
C GLN A 6 -24.60 7.06 6.85
N ALA A 7 -23.86 7.02 5.74
CA ALA A 7 -24.40 7.06 4.38
C ALA A 7 -25.30 5.85 4.06
N ILE A 8 -25.02 4.70 4.68
CA ILE A 8 -25.86 3.51 4.60
C ILE A 8 -26.52 3.29 5.96
N HIS A 9 -27.84 3.41 5.98
CA HIS A 9 -28.68 3.36 7.17
C HIS A 9 -29.90 2.45 6.94
N VAL A 10 -30.63 2.11 7.99
CA VAL A 10 -31.78 1.17 7.92
C VAL A 10 -32.77 1.46 6.78
N ASN A 11 -33.01 2.73 6.45
CA ASN A 11 -33.96 3.11 5.40
C ASN A 11 -33.47 2.88 3.96
N ASN A 12 -32.19 2.58 3.75
CA ASN A 12 -31.62 2.36 2.41
C ASN A 12 -30.80 1.07 2.25
N ALA A 13 -30.53 0.36 3.34
CA ALA A 13 -29.72 -0.87 3.35
C ALA A 13 -30.29 -1.95 2.42
N GLU A 14 -31.62 -2.11 2.36
CA GLU A 14 -32.28 -3.09 1.47
C GLU A 14 -32.10 -2.79 -0.02
N PHE A 15 -31.82 -1.54 -0.39
CA PHE A 15 -31.62 -1.15 -1.79
C PHE A 15 -30.16 -1.32 -2.24
N VAL A 16 -29.26 -1.66 -1.32
CA VAL A 16 -27.84 -1.88 -1.64
C VAL A 16 -27.70 -3.23 -2.34
N LYS A 17 -27.35 -3.19 -3.62
CA LYS A 17 -27.15 -4.39 -4.47
C LYS A 17 -25.72 -4.93 -4.46
N ALA A 18 -24.82 -4.26 -3.74
CA ALA A 18 -23.40 -4.61 -3.72
C ALA A 18 -23.19 -5.88 -2.89
N LYS A 19 -22.38 -6.81 -3.38
CA LYS A 19 -22.00 -8.04 -2.64
C LYS A 19 -20.88 -7.80 -1.62
N ILE A 20 -20.12 -6.72 -1.82
CA ILE A 20 -19.02 -6.32 -0.95
C ILE A 20 -19.16 -4.82 -0.71
N ILE A 21 -19.06 -4.42 0.55
CA ILE A 21 -18.99 -3.04 0.99
C ILE A 21 -17.60 -2.83 1.58
N ALA A 22 -16.88 -1.87 1.00
CA ALA A 22 -15.56 -1.47 1.46
C ALA A 22 -15.68 -0.08 2.12
N GLU A 23 -15.52 -0.01 3.44
CA GLU A 23 -15.69 1.20 4.23
C GLU A 23 -14.45 2.09 4.20
N ALA A 24 -14.37 2.98 3.20
CA ALA A 24 -13.25 3.89 3.06
C ALA A 24 -13.42 5.19 3.88
N ALA A 25 -14.67 5.59 4.15
CA ALA A 25 -14.98 6.62 5.14
C ALA A 25 -15.00 6.02 6.56
N ASN A 26 -14.98 6.87 7.59
CA ASN A 26 -15.18 6.44 8.98
C ASN A 26 -16.68 6.31 9.27
N GLY A 27 -17.10 5.16 9.81
CA GLY A 27 -18.48 4.83 10.16
C GLY A 27 -19.52 5.04 9.05
N PRO A 28 -19.30 4.61 7.79
CA PRO A 28 -20.24 4.89 6.71
C PRO A 28 -21.51 4.03 6.76
N VAL A 29 -21.49 2.92 7.49
CA VAL A 29 -22.63 2.01 7.68
C VAL A 29 -23.07 2.10 9.14
N THR A 30 -24.36 2.34 9.36
CA THR A 30 -24.92 2.30 10.73
C THR A 30 -25.06 0.85 11.22
N VAL A 31 -24.99 0.63 12.53
CA VAL A 31 -25.15 -0.70 13.16
C VAL A 31 -26.42 -1.42 12.70
N GLY A 32 -27.55 -0.70 12.56
CA GLY A 32 -28.80 -1.29 12.08
C GLY A 32 -28.76 -1.68 10.60
N ALA A 33 -28.04 -0.93 9.77
CA ALA A 33 -27.86 -1.26 8.35
C ALA A 33 -26.92 -2.46 8.15
N GLU A 34 -25.88 -2.57 8.97
CA GLU A 34 -24.95 -3.70 8.94
C GLU A 34 -25.68 -5.03 9.13
N ALA A 35 -26.60 -5.12 10.10
CA ALA A 35 -27.40 -6.32 10.32
C ALA A 35 -28.18 -6.76 9.06
N ILE A 36 -28.85 -5.81 8.40
CA ILE A 36 -29.62 -6.06 7.16
C ILE A 36 -28.70 -6.52 6.03
N LEU A 37 -27.54 -5.88 5.89
CA LEU A 37 -26.56 -6.20 4.84
C LEU A 37 -25.95 -7.59 5.04
N GLN A 38 -25.61 -7.95 6.28
CA GLN A 38 -25.08 -9.27 6.63
C GLN A 38 -26.12 -10.38 6.41
N GLU A 39 -27.39 -10.15 6.78
CA GLU A 39 -28.49 -11.09 6.51
C GLU A 39 -28.67 -11.33 5.00
N ASN A 40 -28.50 -10.28 4.19
CA ASN A 40 -28.50 -10.37 2.72
C ASN A 40 -27.22 -10.99 2.12
N GLY A 41 -26.29 -11.45 2.95
CA GLY A 41 -25.04 -12.09 2.52
C GLY A 41 -23.99 -11.11 1.97
N THR A 42 -24.11 -9.82 2.28
CA THR A 42 -23.12 -8.81 1.90
C THR A 42 -21.90 -8.87 2.80
N ILE A 43 -20.71 -8.91 2.22
CA ILE A 43 -19.45 -8.85 2.97
C ILE A 43 -19.09 -7.39 3.23
N ILE A 44 -18.78 -7.06 4.48
CA ILE A 44 -18.35 -5.71 4.87
C ILE A 44 -16.87 -5.77 5.28
N VAL A 45 -16.03 -4.96 4.62
CA VAL A 45 -14.64 -4.73 5.03
C VAL A 45 -14.64 -3.48 5.91
N PRO A 46 -14.33 -3.59 7.21
CA PRO A 46 -14.54 -2.54 8.19
C PRO A 46 -13.60 -1.36 7.98
N ASP A 47 -14.08 -0.17 8.33
CA ASP A 47 -13.37 1.09 8.23
C ASP A 47 -12.00 1.08 8.92
N LEU A 48 -11.94 0.53 10.14
CA LEU A 48 -10.73 0.40 10.97
C LEU A 48 -9.57 -0.24 10.23
N PHE A 49 -9.85 -1.15 9.30
CA PHE A 49 -8.83 -1.83 8.51
C PHE A 49 -8.66 -1.17 7.14
N LEU A 50 -9.75 -0.99 6.40
CA LEU A 50 -9.66 -0.61 4.99
C LEU A 50 -9.06 0.79 4.78
N ASN A 51 -9.40 1.74 5.66
CA ASN A 51 -8.95 3.13 5.51
C ASN A 51 -7.60 3.42 6.22
N ALA A 52 -7.04 2.42 6.93
CA ALA A 52 -5.82 2.57 7.71
C ALA A 52 -4.56 2.88 6.86
N GLY A 53 -4.63 2.72 5.54
CA GLY A 53 -3.54 3.08 4.64
C GLY A 53 -3.13 4.55 4.74
N GLY A 54 -4.09 5.46 4.94
CA GLY A 54 -3.78 6.89 5.14
C GLY A 54 -2.93 7.11 6.40
N VAL A 55 -3.33 6.53 7.52
CA VAL A 55 -2.58 6.61 8.80
C VAL A 55 -1.21 5.94 8.68
N THR A 56 -1.12 4.82 7.95
CA THR A 56 0.14 4.10 7.71
C THR A 56 1.15 4.95 6.94
N VAL A 57 0.72 5.60 5.85
CA VAL A 57 1.60 6.47 5.07
C VAL A 57 1.93 7.77 5.84
N SER A 58 0.99 8.33 6.61
CA SER A 58 1.28 9.45 7.51
C SER A 58 2.33 9.08 8.58
N TYR A 59 2.34 7.83 9.05
CA TYR A 59 3.38 7.35 9.95
C TYR A 59 4.75 7.31 9.27
N PHE A 60 4.83 6.84 8.02
CA PHE A 60 6.07 6.92 7.23
C PHE A 60 6.53 8.37 7.04
N GLU A 61 5.62 9.30 6.77
CA GLU A 61 5.93 10.73 6.70
C GLU A 61 6.50 11.27 8.02
N TRP A 62 5.90 10.91 9.15
CA TRP A 62 6.38 11.32 10.47
C TRP A 62 7.81 10.84 10.75
N LEU A 63 8.11 9.56 10.45
CA LEU A 63 9.46 9.02 10.59
C LEU A 63 10.48 9.73 9.68
N LYS A 64 10.07 10.06 8.45
CA LYS A 64 10.91 10.85 7.53
C LYS A 64 11.22 12.24 8.11
N ASN A 65 10.23 12.91 8.67
CA ASN A 65 10.38 14.25 9.24
C ASN A 65 11.32 14.25 10.46
N LEU A 66 11.25 13.21 11.32
CA LEU A 66 12.15 13.06 12.46
C LEU A 66 13.59 12.74 12.08
N SER A 67 13.79 11.95 11.03
CA SER A 67 15.14 11.55 10.62
C SER A 67 15.90 12.65 9.86
N HIS A 68 15.22 13.73 9.44
CA HIS A 68 15.74 14.81 8.60
C HIS A 68 16.47 14.34 7.32
N VAL A 69 16.27 13.08 6.94
CA VAL A 69 16.95 12.41 5.83
C VAL A 69 15.87 11.72 5.01
N ARG A 70 15.88 11.94 3.69
CA ARG A 70 15.00 11.16 2.80
C ARG A 70 15.35 9.68 2.90
N PHE A 71 14.35 8.82 3.12
CA PHE A 71 14.52 7.39 3.08
C PHE A 71 15.25 6.95 1.80
N GLY A 72 16.16 5.99 1.95
CA GLY A 72 17.03 5.52 0.86
C GLY A 72 18.16 6.49 0.46
N ARG A 73 18.12 7.80 0.76
CA ARG A 73 19.10 8.75 0.18
C ARG A 73 20.56 8.51 0.61
N ILE A 74 20.79 8.05 1.84
CA ILE A 74 22.15 7.77 2.33
C ILE A 74 22.66 6.42 1.81
N ASN A 75 21.81 5.40 1.78
CA ASN A 75 22.23 4.02 1.48
C ASN A 75 22.06 3.64 0.01
N LYS A 76 21.22 4.34 -0.77
CA LYS A 76 20.88 3.98 -2.16
C LYS A 76 22.13 3.84 -3.04
N LYS A 77 23.05 4.80 -2.99
CA LYS A 77 24.30 4.70 -3.76
C LYS A 77 25.18 3.54 -3.32
N TRP A 78 25.22 3.25 -2.02
CA TRP A 78 26.00 2.13 -1.48
C TRP A 78 25.40 0.79 -1.90
N GLU A 79 24.08 0.65 -1.85
CA GLU A 79 23.35 -0.52 -2.32
C GLU A 79 23.49 -0.73 -3.83
N GLU A 80 23.28 0.32 -4.63
CA GLU A 80 23.48 0.28 -6.09
C GLU A 80 24.90 -0.15 -6.44
N TYR A 81 25.90 0.40 -5.73
CA TYR A 81 27.30 0.00 -5.93
C TYR A 81 27.54 -1.47 -5.59
N GLY A 82 27.07 -1.94 -4.44
CA GLY A 82 27.21 -3.35 -4.03
C GLY A 82 26.51 -4.31 -4.98
N LYS A 83 25.30 -3.99 -5.43
CA LYS A 83 24.55 -4.77 -6.42
C LYS A 83 25.25 -4.79 -7.77
N THR A 84 25.82 -3.66 -8.20
CA THR A 84 26.60 -3.59 -9.45
C THR A 84 27.81 -4.54 -9.39
N GLN A 85 28.56 -4.52 -8.28
CA GLN A 85 29.69 -5.44 -8.08
C GLN A 85 29.27 -6.92 -8.13
N LEU A 86 28.12 -7.25 -7.53
CA LEU A 86 27.58 -8.61 -7.55
C LEU A 86 27.19 -9.05 -8.96
N VAL A 87 26.48 -8.19 -9.71
CA VAL A 87 26.09 -8.46 -11.10
C VAL A 87 27.33 -8.63 -11.97
N ASP A 88 28.32 -7.75 -11.84
CA ASP A 88 29.59 -7.85 -12.59
C ASP A 88 30.32 -9.18 -12.32
N PHE A 89 30.31 -9.65 -11.07
CA PHE A 89 30.91 -10.93 -10.72
C PHE A 89 30.18 -12.11 -11.36
N ILE A 90 28.83 -12.10 -11.35
CA ILE A 90 28.00 -13.15 -11.95
C ILE A 90 28.17 -13.17 -13.47
N GLU A 91 28.12 -12.01 -14.14
CA GLU A 91 28.31 -11.92 -15.60
C GLU A 91 29.68 -12.44 -16.02
N LYS A 92 30.74 -12.14 -15.25
CA LYS A 92 32.09 -12.68 -15.49
C LYS A 92 32.18 -14.19 -15.32
N LYS A 93 31.43 -14.77 -14.37
CA LYS A 93 31.44 -16.22 -14.09
C LYS A 93 30.57 -17.02 -15.05
N VAL A 94 29.42 -16.48 -15.43
CA VAL A 94 28.44 -17.15 -16.32
C VAL A 94 28.78 -16.95 -17.79
N GLY A 95 29.48 -15.87 -18.14
CA GLY A 95 29.91 -15.57 -19.51
C GLY A 95 28.82 -14.93 -20.38
N ASN A 96 27.62 -14.71 -19.84
CA ASN A 96 26.52 -14.01 -20.51
C ASN A 96 26.24 -12.68 -19.82
N LYS A 97 25.93 -11.65 -20.62
CA LYS A 97 25.50 -10.33 -20.11
C LYS A 97 23.99 -10.26 -20.00
N LEU A 98 23.51 -9.55 -18.99
CA LEU A 98 22.11 -9.19 -18.88
C LEU A 98 21.74 -8.14 -19.94
N SER A 99 20.45 -8.01 -20.25
CA SER A 99 19.98 -6.83 -20.99
C SER A 99 20.12 -5.58 -20.11
N GLU A 100 20.24 -4.41 -20.74
CA GLU A 100 20.34 -3.15 -20.02
C GLU A 100 19.11 -2.90 -19.13
N GLU A 101 17.92 -3.32 -19.55
CA GLU A 101 16.72 -3.19 -18.72
C GLU A 101 16.79 -4.08 -17.47
N ALA A 102 17.18 -5.35 -17.62
CA ALA A 102 17.30 -6.29 -16.51
C ALA A 102 18.38 -5.84 -15.51
N ARG A 103 19.51 -5.34 -16.03
CA ARG A 103 20.59 -4.78 -15.21
C ARG A 103 20.12 -3.57 -14.41
N THR A 104 19.45 -2.63 -15.05
CA THR A 104 18.94 -1.42 -14.40
C THR A 104 17.94 -1.76 -13.29
N MET A 105 17.05 -2.71 -13.55
CA MET A 105 16.04 -3.15 -12.58
C MET A 105 16.66 -3.82 -11.34
N ILE A 106 17.69 -4.65 -11.52
CA ILE A 106 18.36 -5.36 -10.41
C ILE A 106 19.17 -4.39 -9.56
N VAL A 107 19.90 -3.47 -10.21
CA VAL A 107 20.84 -2.57 -9.52
C VAL A 107 20.11 -1.47 -8.75
N ALA A 108 18.93 -1.03 -9.23
CA ALA A 108 18.18 0.06 -8.60
C ALA A 108 18.02 -0.12 -7.08
N GLY A 109 18.47 0.88 -6.33
CA GLY A 109 18.19 0.97 -4.88
C GLY A 109 16.78 1.50 -4.64
N ALA A 110 16.14 1.07 -3.55
CA ALA A 110 14.79 1.48 -3.22
C ALA A 110 14.74 3.00 -3.00
N ASP A 111 13.81 3.68 -3.66
CA ASP A 111 13.48 5.07 -3.40
C ASP A 111 12.30 5.18 -2.42
N GLU A 112 11.94 6.42 -2.09
CA GLU A 112 10.86 6.70 -1.14
C GLU A 112 9.54 6.09 -1.58
N GLU A 113 9.22 6.14 -2.87
CA GLU A 113 8.01 5.56 -3.44
C GLU A 113 8.01 4.03 -3.31
N ALA A 114 9.10 3.37 -3.68
CA ALA A 114 9.23 1.91 -3.53
C ALA A 114 9.10 1.46 -2.07
N LEU A 115 9.62 2.25 -1.12
CA LEU A 115 9.52 1.95 0.31
C LEU A 115 8.09 2.13 0.84
N VAL A 116 7.38 3.18 0.41
CA VAL A 116 5.97 3.38 0.80
C VAL A 116 5.08 2.29 0.20
N HIS A 117 5.26 1.97 -1.09
CA HIS A 117 4.46 0.96 -1.78
C HIS A 117 4.73 -0.48 -1.32
N SER A 118 5.93 -0.79 -0.84
CA SER A 118 6.22 -2.11 -0.28
C SER A 118 5.87 -2.24 1.21
N GLY A 119 5.76 -1.12 1.91
CA GLY A 119 5.39 -1.07 3.32
C GLY A 119 3.88 -1.05 3.59
N LEU A 120 3.07 -0.80 2.55
CA LEU A 120 1.60 -0.79 2.57
C LEU A 120 1.04 -1.99 1.81
#